data_AF-A0A933SAX0-F1
#
_entry.id   AF-A0A933SAX0-F1
#
_cell.length_a   1.000
_cell.length_b   1.000
_cell.length_c   1.000
_cell.angle_alpha   90.00
_cell.angle_beta   90.00
_cell.angle_gamma   90.00
#
_symmetry.space_group_name_H-M   'P 1'
#
loop_
_entity.id
_entity.type
_entity.pdbx_description
1 polymer ?
#
loop_
_entity_poly.entity_id
_entity_poly.type
_entity_poly.pdbx_seq_one_letter_code
_entity_poly.pdbx_strand_id
1 'polypeptide(L)'
;MANTPKRAWRDRLGAAVCLPAALCSVLIGLVPAPVHAARSISSATLDLQRQIQYAARQGPVTLLLVEGLPISGRLSALLGDWSDSTSAEDRYEAWRAAQTVRAPRADERIAVVMNDGDTLRGAFEGVTGNAIALRTTTSFAATPAYFARVQQVLGDEGEVFGPWAELRARLAEAPELAVVSLTRGVAGTVLVSRTRIVDVEGVGAASSSSAANGDIALVLVIGVIAALIVCAVQVDNTIDDIFTCGAPKGSANARDRQFGRATLGAPPAAWPRGTIRRP
;
A
#
# COMPACT_ATOMS: atom_id res chain seq x y z
N MET A 1 -78.35 7.72 41.56
CA MET A 1 -78.13 7.66 40.09
C MET A 1 -76.66 7.38 39.87
N ALA A 2 -76.36 6.20 39.33
CA ALA A 2 -75.02 5.61 39.29
C ALA A 2 -74.37 5.83 37.92
N ASN A 3 -73.15 6.35 37.91
CA ASN A 3 -72.27 6.39 36.74
C ASN A 3 -71.25 5.24 36.81
N THR A 4 -71.09 4.58 35.68
CA THR A 4 -70.26 3.39 35.40
C THR A 4 -68.76 3.69 35.31
N PRO A 5 -67.87 2.77 35.71
CA PRO A 5 -66.42 2.95 35.61
C PRO A 5 -65.86 2.34 34.31
N LYS A 6 -65.35 3.21 33.41
CA LYS A 6 -64.64 2.82 32.17
C LYS A 6 -63.17 3.27 32.18
N ARG A 7 -62.49 3.11 33.33
CA ARG A 7 -61.07 3.41 33.51
C ARG A 7 -60.40 2.33 34.35
N ALA A 8 -59.98 1.22 33.72
CA ALA A 8 -59.15 0.22 34.39
C ALA A 8 -58.22 -0.58 33.47
N TRP A 9 -58.18 -0.32 32.16
CA TRP A 9 -57.48 -1.21 31.22
C TRP A 9 -56.32 -0.57 30.43
N ARG A 10 -56.04 0.73 30.60
CA ARG A 10 -54.94 1.40 29.86
C ARG A 10 -53.58 1.40 30.57
N ASP A 11 -53.53 1.05 31.86
CA ASP A 11 -52.28 1.16 32.64
C ASP A 11 -51.43 -0.13 32.69
N ARG A 12 -51.78 -1.18 31.93
CA ARG A 12 -51.05 -2.48 32.00
C ARG A 12 -50.23 -2.87 30.77
N LEU A 13 -50.11 -2.00 29.76
CA LEU A 13 -49.27 -2.29 28.57
C LEU A 13 -47.96 -1.49 28.52
N GLY A 14 -47.73 -0.57 29.45
CA GLY A 14 -46.51 0.27 29.48
C GLY A 14 -45.27 -0.37 30.10
N ALA A 15 -45.34 -1.61 30.62
CA ALA A 15 -44.25 -2.22 31.38
C ALA A 15 -43.48 -3.34 30.64
N ALA A 16 -43.85 -3.68 29.40
CA ALA A 16 -43.26 -4.81 28.68
C ALA A 16 -42.25 -4.43 27.56
N VAL A 17 -42.00 -3.13 27.32
CA VAL A 17 -41.16 -2.67 26.19
C VAL A 17 -39.73 -2.29 26.62
N CYS A 18 -39.41 -2.26 27.92
CA CYS A 18 -38.08 -1.83 28.40
C CYS A 18 -37.09 -2.98 28.72
N LEU A 19 -37.40 -4.22 28.35
CA LEU A 19 -36.50 -5.36 28.58
C LEU A 19 -35.45 -5.65 27.47
N PRO A 20 -35.52 -5.14 26.22
CA PRO A 20 -34.45 -5.41 25.26
C PRO A 20 -33.20 -4.54 25.47
N ALA A 21 -33.38 -3.30 25.95
CA ALA A 21 -32.28 -2.32 26.00
C ALA A 21 -31.25 -2.62 27.10
N ALA A 22 -31.69 -3.16 28.25
CA ALA A 22 -30.81 -3.46 29.37
C ALA A 22 -29.93 -4.71 29.14
N LEU A 23 -30.38 -5.66 28.29
CA LEU A 23 -29.58 -6.84 27.94
C LEU A 23 -28.49 -6.53 26.91
N CYS A 24 -28.67 -5.52 26.04
CA CYS A 24 -27.61 -5.09 25.13
C CYS A 24 -26.44 -4.42 25.86
N SER A 25 -26.67 -3.77 27.01
CA SER A 25 -25.61 -3.09 27.76
C SER A 25 -24.69 -4.04 28.54
N VAL A 26 -25.15 -5.26 28.87
CA VAL A 26 -24.36 -6.24 29.64
C VAL A 26 -23.45 -7.07 28.73
N LEU A 27 -23.78 -7.23 27.45
CA LEU A 27 -22.93 -7.96 26.48
C LEU A 27 -21.74 -7.13 25.97
N ILE A 28 -21.76 -5.80 26.11
CA ILE A 28 -20.64 -4.93 25.70
C ILE A 28 -19.49 -4.97 26.74
N GLY A 29 -19.76 -5.37 27.99
CA GLY A 29 -18.75 -5.43 29.07
C GLY A 29 -17.94 -6.72 29.15
N LEU A 30 -18.28 -7.74 28.35
CA LEU A 30 -17.69 -9.09 28.42
C LEU A 30 -17.06 -9.55 27.11
N VAL A 31 -16.94 -8.67 26.12
CA VAL A 31 -16.00 -8.89 25.03
C VAL A 31 -14.63 -8.50 25.57
N PRO A 32 -13.70 -9.44 25.83
CA PRO A 32 -12.32 -9.05 26.07
C PRO A 32 -11.94 -8.16 24.90
N ALA A 33 -11.60 -6.89 25.19
CA ALA A 33 -11.05 -6.00 24.20
C ALA A 33 -10.05 -6.83 23.40
N PRO A 34 -10.17 -6.91 22.06
CA PRO A 34 -9.20 -7.67 21.30
C PRO A 34 -7.88 -7.09 21.76
N VAL A 35 -7.08 -7.94 22.40
CA VAL A 35 -5.69 -7.66 22.66
C VAL A 35 -5.14 -7.58 21.25
N HIS A 36 -5.24 -6.38 20.65
CA HIS A 36 -4.31 -5.91 19.67
C HIS A 36 -3.01 -5.85 20.45
N ALA A 37 -2.44 -7.04 20.64
CA ALA A 37 -1.03 -7.19 20.84
C ALA A 37 -0.47 -6.29 19.75
N ALA A 38 0.16 -5.20 20.17
CA ALA A 38 1.00 -4.41 19.31
C ALA A 38 2.01 -5.42 18.78
N ARG A 39 1.66 -6.04 17.66
CA ARG A 39 2.49 -7.01 16.96
C ARG A 39 3.70 -6.17 16.65
N SER A 40 4.79 -6.41 17.38
CA SER A 40 5.93 -5.50 17.37
C SER A 40 6.29 -5.30 15.90
N ILE A 41 6.53 -4.05 15.49
CA ILE A 41 6.81 -3.72 14.09
C ILE A 41 7.93 -4.64 13.55
N SER A 42 8.88 -5.02 14.41
CA SER A 42 9.93 -6.01 14.14
C SER A 42 9.42 -7.42 13.79
N SER A 43 8.34 -7.91 14.41
CA SER A 43 7.77 -9.23 14.11
C SER A 43 7.06 -9.25 12.75
N ALA A 44 6.31 -8.19 12.42
CA ALA A 44 5.66 -8.07 11.12
C ALA A 44 6.67 -7.97 9.96
N THR A 45 7.85 -7.39 10.20
CA THR A 45 8.86 -7.15 9.15
C THR A 45 9.74 -8.37 8.90
N LEU A 46 10.06 -9.10 9.97
CA LEU A 46 10.64 -10.45 9.87
C LEU A 46 9.66 -11.42 9.20
N ASP A 47 8.37 -11.28 9.45
CA ASP A 47 7.33 -12.07 8.77
C ASP A 47 7.31 -11.76 7.26
N LEU A 48 7.33 -10.49 6.85
CA LEU A 48 7.39 -10.09 5.43
C LEU A 48 8.65 -10.61 4.72
N GLN A 49 9.82 -10.47 5.34
CA GLN A 49 11.08 -10.97 4.79
C GLN A 49 11.00 -12.48 4.51
N ARG A 50 10.44 -13.25 5.47
CA ARG A 50 10.24 -14.69 5.33
C ARG A 50 9.24 -15.02 4.23
N GLN A 51 8.15 -14.28 4.10
CA GLN A 51 7.16 -14.45 3.04
C GLN A 51 7.78 -14.25 1.65
N ILE A 52 8.60 -13.20 1.47
CA ILE A 52 9.31 -12.95 0.20
C ILE A 52 10.25 -14.12 -0.11
N GLN A 53 11.04 -14.58 0.86
CA GLN A 53 11.94 -15.71 0.66
C GLN A 53 11.19 -17.00 0.33
N TYR A 54 10.03 -17.23 0.97
CA TYR A 54 9.20 -18.40 0.70
C TYR A 54 8.60 -18.36 -0.71
N ALA A 55 7.98 -17.23 -1.09
CA ALA A 55 7.45 -17.02 -2.45
C ALA A 55 8.54 -17.19 -3.52
N ALA A 56 9.75 -16.66 -3.26
CA ALA A 56 10.88 -16.77 -4.18
C ALA A 56 11.35 -18.21 -4.44
N ARG A 57 11.15 -19.12 -3.47
CA ARG A 57 11.46 -20.55 -3.67
C ARG A 57 10.47 -21.23 -4.62
N GLN A 58 9.26 -20.70 -4.74
CA GLN A 58 8.22 -21.24 -5.61
C GLN A 58 8.32 -20.71 -7.05
N GLY A 59 8.92 -19.54 -7.26
CA GLY A 59 9.09 -18.97 -8.59
C GLY A 59 9.33 -17.46 -8.58
N PRO A 60 8.94 -16.76 -9.67
CA PRO A 60 8.86 -15.30 -9.66
C PRO A 60 7.95 -14.80 -8.53
N VAL A 61 8.39 -13.74 -7.87
CA VAL A 61 7.66 -13.07 -6.79
C VAL A 61 6.94 -11.86 -7.36
N THR A 62 5.68 -11.66 -6.97
CA THR A 62 4.95 -10.43 -7.23
C THR A 62 4.83 -9.65 -5.92
N LEU A 63 5.36 -8.43 -5.90
CA LEU A 63 5.25 -7.52 -4.76
C LEU A 63 4.06 -6.58 -4.98
N LEU A 64 3.16 -6.56 -4.00
CA LEU A 64 2.07 -5.59 -3.92
C LEU A 64 2.59 -4.34 -3.22
N LEU A 65 2.44 -3.20 -3.88
CA LEU A 65 3.01 -1.94 -3.42
C LEU A 65 1.96 -1.06 -2.75
N VAL A 66 2.38 -0.22 -1.81
CA VAL A 66 1.53 0.81 -1.16
C VAL A 66 0.96 1.73 -2.22
N GLU A 67 1.78 2.04 -3.22
CA GLU A 67 1.44 2.90 -4.33
C GLU A 67 1.89 2.26 -5.65
N GLY A 68 1.04 2.35 -6.66
CA GLY A 68 1.36 1.92 -8.02
C GLY A 68 0.92 0.50 -8.37
N LEU A 69 1.46 0.02 -9.48
CA LEU A 69 1.17 -1.32 -9.99
C LEU A 69 2.05 -2.36 -9.29
N PRO A 70 1.55 -3.59 -9.09
CA PRO A 70 2.36 -4.71 -8.63
C PRO A 70 3.61 -4.90 -9.49
N ILE A 71 4.71 -5.28 -8.84
CA ILE A 71 5.98 -5.54 -9.52
C ILE A 71 6.34 -7.00 -9.38
N SER A 72 6.42 -7.70 -10.52
CA SER A 72 6.84 -9.09 -10.58
C SER A 72 8.27 -9.24 -11.10
N GLY A 73 9.02 -10.17 -10.51
CA GLY A 73 10.38 -10.51 -10.94
C GLY A 73 10.95 -11.71 -10.20
N ARG A 74 12.13 -12.19 -10.61
CA ARG A 74 12.85 -13.20 -9.84
C ARG A 74 13.59 -12.51 -8.70
N LEU A 75 13.44 -13.03 -7.48
CA LEU A 75 14.20 -12.53 -6.34
C LEU A 75 15.70 -12.71 -6.59
N SER A 76 16.44 -11.61 -6.56
CA SER A 76 17.90 -11.62 -6.64
C SER A 76 18.51 -11.57 -5.25
N ALA A 77 18.06 -10.64 -4.41
CA ALA A 77 18.56 -10.47 -3.06
C ALA A 77 17.58 -9.69 -2.19
N LEU A 78 17.74 -9.84 -0.88
CA LEU A 78 17.22 -8.92 0.14
C LEU A 78 18.43 -8.15 0.68
N LEU A 79 18.41 -6.83 0.58
CA LEU A 79 19.53 -5.96 0.92
C LEU A 79 19.16 -5.06 2.11
N GLY A 80 20.17 -4.57 2.82
CA GLY A 80 20.00 -3.76 4.03
C GLY A 80 19.50 -4.53 5.24
N ASP A 81 19.26 -3.81 6.33
CA ASP A 81 18.73 -4.37 7.58
C ASP A 81 17.20 -4.40 7.57
N TRP A 82 16.64 -5.61 7.67
CA TRP A 82 15.20 -5.88 7.71
C TRP A 82 14.62 -6.01 9.12
N SER A 83 15.49 -6.13 10.12
CA SER A 83 15.12 -6.35 11.51
C SER A 83 14.80 -5.04 12.26
N ASP A 84 15.32 -3.92 11.76
CA ASP A 84 15.15 -2.62 12.38
C ASP A 84 13.70 -2.10 12.29
N SER A 85 13.22 -1.59 13.43
CA SER A 85 11.93 -0.92 13.56
C SER A 85 11.97 0.53 13.08
N THR A 86 13.15 1.16 13.11
CA THR A 86 13.36 2.52 12.57
C THR A 86 13.45 2.45 11.05
N SER A 87 12.82 3.40 10.36
CA SER A 87 12.88 3.42 8.89
C SER A 87 14.34 3.61 8.43
N ALA A 88 14.70 2.99 7.31
CA ALA A 88 16.05 3.13 6.77
C ALA A 88 16.31 4.58 6.32
N GLU A 89 15.24 5.24 5.88
CA GLU A 89 15.19 6.63 5.47
C GLU A 89 15.55 7.57 6.65
N ASP A 90 14.97 7.36 7.84
CA ASP A 90 15.28 8.17 9.03
C ASP A 90 16.75 8.01 9.46
N ARG A 91 17.27 6.77 9.42
CA ARG A 91 18.68 6.50 9.74
C ARG A 91 19.62 7.18 8.75
N TYR A 92 19.28 7.12 7.46
CA TYR A 92 20.05 7.79 6.42
C TYR A 92 20.05 9.31 6.62
N GLU A 93 18.90 9.93 6.89
CA GLU A 93 18.79 11.37 7.11
C GLU A 93 19.56 11.82 8.36
N ALA A 94 19.51 11.05 9.44
CA ALA A 94 20.31 11.30 10.64
C ALA A 94 21.82 11.22 10.35
N TRP A 95 22.26 10.18 9.63
CA TRP A 95 23.65 10.04 9.19
C TRP A 95 24.09 11.20 8.30
N ARG A 96 23.25 11.59 7.33
CA ARG A 96 23.49 12.70 6.40
C ARG A 96 23.63 14.03 7.13
N ALA A 97 22.77 14.29 8.11
CA ALA A 97 22.82 15.52 8.90
C ALA A 97 24.10 15.65 9.73
N ALA A 98 24.75 14.53 10.07
CA ALA A 98 26.04 14.51 10.77
C ALA A 98 27.24 14.70 9.82
N GLN A 99 27.06 14.66 8.50
CA GLN A 99 28.14 14.83 7.53
C GLN A 99 28.52 16.30 7.37
N THR A 100 29.82 16.58 7.32
CA THR A 100 30.35 17.92 7.01
C THR A 100 30.28 18.26 5.53
N VAL A 101 30.20 17.24 4.67
CA VAL A 101 30.08 17.39 3.22
C VAL A 101 28.71 16.94 2.77
N ARG A 102 28.18 17.64 1.77
CA ARG A 102 26.86 17.38 1.21
C ARG A 102 26.79 15.97 0.64
N ALA A 103 25.84 15.17 1.15
CA ALA A 103 25.33 13.98 0.51
C ALA A 103 23.88 14.23 0.03
N PRO A 104 23.39 13.46 -0.97
CA PRO A 104 22.01 13.58 -1.44
C PRO A 104 20.99 13.41 -0.31
N ARG A 105 19.90 14.15 -0.33
CA ARG A 105 18.76 13.93 0.58
C ARG A 105 17.83 12.87 0.02
N ALA A 106 17.09 12.20 0.89
CA ALA A 106 15.96 11.38 0.48
C ALA A 106 14.99 12.21 -0.38
N ASP A 107 14.54 11.62 -1.49
CA ASP A 107 13.70 12.23 -2.53
C ASP A 107 14.32 13.43 -3.29
N GLU A 108 15.58 13.78 -3.05
CA GLU A 108 16.28 14.79 -3.84
C GLU A 108 16.46 14.32 -5.29
N ARG A 109 16.10 15.16 -6.25
CA ARG A 109 16.36 14.86 -7.66
C ARG A 109 17.84 14.97 -7.94
N ILE A 110 18.44 13.88 -8.40
CA ILE A 110 19.85 13.82 -8.76
C ILE A 110 20.02 13.19 -10.16
N ALA A 111 21.16 13.48 -10.76
CA ALA A 111 21.63 12.83 -11.97
C ALA A 111 22.94 12.09 -11.67
N VAL A 112 22.98 10.80 -11.98
CA VAL A 112 24.16 9.96 -11.84
C VAL A 112 24.73 9.71 -13.22
N VAL A 113 25.90 10.29 -13.48
CA VAL A 113 26.66 10.13 -14.72
C VAL A 113 27.50 8.87 -14.61
N MET A 114 27.37 7.99 -15.59
CA MET A 114 28.02 6.69 -15.64
C MET A 114 29.28 6.75 -16.52
N ASN A 115 30.22 5.83 -16.30
CA ASN A 115 31.52 5.77 -16.99
C ASN A 115 31.40 5.52 -18.50
N ASP A 116 30.27 4.98 -18.97
CA ASP A 116 29.94 4.77 -20.37
C ASP A 116 29.30 6.01 -21.03
N GLY A 117 29.11 7.09 -20.29
CA GLY A 117 28.48 8.33 -20.75
C GLY A 117 26.95 8.36 -20.55
N ASP A 118 26.35 7.27 -20.07
CA ASP A 118 24.92 7.26 -19.73
C ASP A 118 24.65 8.13 -18.51
N THR A 119 23.45 8.70 -18.43
CA THR A 119 23.01 9.47 -17.25
C THR A 119 21.69 8.95 -16.74
N LEU A 120 21.68 8.45 -15.51
CA LEU A 120 20.46 8.05 -14.82
C LEU A 120 19.94 9.24 -14.00
N ARG A 121 18.67 9.60 -14.21
CA ARG A 121 18.02 10.72 -13.51
C ARG A 121 16.84 10.21 -12.70
N GLY A 122 16.73 10.65 -11.47
CA GLY A 122 15.64 10.23 -10.58
C GLY A 122 15.72 10.89 -9.22
N ALA A 123 14.71 10.61 -8.40
CA ALA A 123 14.74 10.93 -6.98
C ALA A 123 15.64 9.91 -6.26
N PHE A 124 16.56 10.39 -5.43
CA PHE A 124 17.42 9.56 -4.60
C PHE A 124 16.59 8.88 -3.50
N GLU A 125 16.59 7.55 -3.45
CA GLU A 125 15.89 6.81 -2.38
C GLU A 125 16.82 6.38 -1.24
N GLY A 126 18.13 6.33 -1.50
CA GLY A 126 19.10 5.82 -0.56
C GLY A 126 20.26 5.11 -1.25
N VAL A 127 21.05 4.42 -0.44
CA VAL A 127 22.14 3.56 -0.90
C VAL A 127 21.92 2.12 -0.48
N THR A 128 22.35 1.20 -1.31
CA THR A 128 22.60 -0.19 -0.92
C THR A 128 24.11 -0.42 -0.87
N GLY A 129 24.56 -1.61 -0.45
CA GLY A 129 25.99 -1.87 -0.23
C GLY A 129 26.94 -1.47 -1.37
N ASN A 130 26.50 -1.41 -2.63
CA ASN A 130 27.34 -0.94 -3.74
C ASN A 130 26.62 -0.12 -4.82
N ALA A 131 25.43 0.42 -4.54
CA ALA A 131 24.65 1.16 -5.53
C ALA A 131 23.88 2.33 -4.93
N ILE A 132 23.66 3.36 -5.74
CA ILE A 132 22.69 4.43 -5.48
C ILE A 132 21.33 3.97 -6.00
N ALA A 133 20.29 4.01 -5.17
CA ALA A 133 18.93 3.69 -5.57
C ALA A 133 18.23 4.95 -6.10
N LEU A 134 17.86 4.96 -7.38
CA LEU A 134 17.19 6.09 -8.04
C LEU A 134 15.77 5.75 -8.44
N ARG A 135 14.78 6.42 -7.87
CA ARG A 135 13.39 6.33 -8.32
C ARG A 135 13.17 7.22 -9.54
N THR A 136 12.87 6.60 -10.66
CA THR A 136 12.51 7.30 -11.89
C THR A 136 11.02 7.68 -11.86
N THR A 137 10.63 8.73 -12.56
CA THR A 137 9.29 9.36 -12.44
C THR A 137 8.10 8.45 -12.77
N THR A 138 8.33 7.30 -13.41
CA THR A 138 7.27 6.38 -13.84
C THR A 138 7.23 5.08 -13.04
N SER A 139 8.12 4.91 -12.06
CA SER A 139 8.30 3.64 -11.36
C SER A 139 8.31 3.84 -9.85
N PHE A 140 7.62 2.96 -9.14
CA PHE A 140 7.72 2.84 -7.68
C PHE A 140 8.89 1.94 -7.25
N ALA A 141 9.58 1.34 -8.22
CA ALA A 141 10.87 0.71 -8.02
C ALA A 141 12.00 1.64 -8.42
N ALA A 142 13.08 1.62 -7.63
CA ALA A 142 14.31 2.30 -7.92
C ALA A 142 15.20 1.50 -8.89
N THR A 143 15.87 2.21 -9.77
CA THR A 143 16.93 1.69 -10.63
C THR A 143 18.27 1.80 -9.89
N PRO A 144 19.04 0.72 -9.75
CA PRO A 144 20.35 0.77 -9.11
C PRO A 144 21.40 1.40 -10.05
N ALA A 145 22.08 2.44 -9.58
CA ALA A 145 23.29 2.97 -10.19
C ALA A 145 24.52 2.45 -9.41
N TYR A 146 25.14 1.38 -9.92
CA TYR A 146 26.25 0.70 -9.25
C TYR A 146 27.51 1.55 -9.18
N PHE A 147 28.11 1.65 -7.99
CA PHE A 147 29.27 2.52 -7.70
C PHE A 147 30.46 2.30 -8.64
N ALA A 148 30.68 1.07 -9.10
CA ALA A 148 31.76 0.74 -10.04
C ALA A 148 31.58 1.37 -11.43
N ARG A 149 30.35 1.74 -11.78
CA ARG A 149 29.99 2.37 -13.06
C ARG A 149 29.74 3.86 -12.93
N VAL A 150 29.63 4.40 -11.72
CA VAL A 150 29.40 5.84 -11.53
C VAL A 150 30.70 6.60 -11.75
N GLN A 151 30.60 7.67 -12.53
CA GLN A 151 31.66 8.66 -12.73
C GLN A 151 31.45 9.88 -11.84
N GLN A 152 30.20 10.36 -11.73
CA GLN A 152 29.86 11.60 -11.04
C GLN A 152 28.40 11.61 -10.60
N VAL A 153 28.09 12.33 -9.53
CA VAL A 153 26.73 12.60 -9.06
C VAL A 153 26.50 14.10 -9.07
N LEU A 154 25.40 14.51 -9.69
CA LEU A 154 24.97 15.89 -9.84
C LEU A 154 23.62 16.10 -9.14
N GLY A 155 23.41 17.28 -8.56
CA GLY A 155 22.09 17.71 -8.08
C GLY A 155 21.17 18.14 -9.21
N ASP A 156 19.98 18.61 -8.84
CA ASP A 156 18.93 19.00 -9.80
C ASP A 156 19.35 20.17 -10.69
N GLU A 157 20.18 21.09 -10.16
CA GLU A 157 20.69 22.26 -10.87
C GLU A 157 22.02 21.97 -11.59
N GLY A 158 22.47 20.71 -11.60
CA GLY A 158 23.73 20.28 -12.22
C GLY A 158 24.96 20.54 -11.35
N GLU A 159 24.77 20.94 -10.10
CA GLU A 159 25.85 21.12 -9.14
C GLU A 159 26.46 19.77 -8.74
N VAL A 160 27.78 19.74 -8.62
CA VAL A 160 28.49 18.49 -8.33
C VAL A 160 28.52 18.27 -6.82
N PHE A 161 28.17 17.06 -6.35
CA PHE A 161 28.27 16.67 -4.93
C PHE A 161 29.72 16.51 -4.40
N GLY A 162 30.71 16.92 -5.19
CA GLY A 162 32.14 16.74 -4.94
C GLY A 162 32.79 15.62 -5.77
N PRO A 163 34.08 15.35 -5.55
CA PRO A 163 34.80 14.26 -6.21
C PRO A 163 34.15 12.90 -5.93
N TRP A 164 33.91 12.10 -6.97
CA TRP A 164 33.22 10.82 -6.83
C TRP A 164 33.89 9.86 -5.84
N ALA A 165 35.23 9.80 -5.82
CA ALA A 165 35.96 8.91 -4.92
C ALA A 165 35.64 9.19 -3.43
N GLU A 166 35.57 10.48 -3.05
CA GLU A 166 35.26 10.89 -1.68
C GLU A 166 33.78 10.70 -1.35
N LEU A 167 32.89 11.03 -2.29
CA LEU A 167 31.45 10.79 -2.12
C LEU A 167 31.17 9.29 -1.95
N ARG A 168 31.78 8.44 -2.79
CA ARG A 168 31.66 6.98 -2.72
C ARG A 168 32.12 6.43 -1.38
N ALA A 169 33.27 6.86 -0.88
CA ALA A 169 33.78 6.40 0.42
C ALA A 169 32.78 6.67 1.54
N ARG A 170 32.20 7.88 1.56
CA ARG A 170 31.16 8.25 2.54
C ARG A 170 29.86 7.47 2.36
N LEU A 171 29.38 7.36 1.12
CA LEU A 171 28.15 6.61 0.83
C LEU A 171 28.29 5.12 1.18
N ALA A 172 29.50 4.56 1.17
CA ALA A 172 29.73 3.18 1.63
C ALA A 172 29.62 3.01 3.16
N GLU A 173 29.71 4.10 3.92
CA GLU A 173 29.50 4.12 5.38
C GLU A 173 28.06 4.47 5.77
N ALA A 174 27.23 4.88 4.80
CA ALA A 174 25.86 5.27 5.07
C ALA A 174 24.98 4.05 5.39
N PRO A 175 23.95 4.21 6.25
CA PRO A 175 22.99 3.15 6.52
C PRO A 175 22.34 2.62 5.24
N GLU A 176 22.36 1.31 5.05
CA GLU A 176 21.78 0.70 3.86
C GLU A 176 20.25 0.78 3.86
N LEU A 177 19.70 1.09 2.69
CA LEU A 177 18.28 1.01 2.39
C LEU A 177 17.83 -0.45 2.39
N ALA A 178 16.81 -0.76 3.19
CA ALA A 178 16.19 -2.08 3.21
C ALA A 178 15.33 -2.29 1.96
N VAL A 179 15.82 -3.08 1.01
CA VAL A 179 15.17 -3.26 -0.30
C VAL A 179 15.10 -4.71 -0.74
N VAL A 180 14.10 -5.01 -1.57
CA VAL A 180 14.02 -6.24 -2.36
C VAL A 180 14.61 -5.96 -3.73
N SER A 181 15.63 -6.74 -4.10
CA SER A 181 16.20 -6.71 -5.44
C SER A 181 15.52 -7.78 -6.31
N LEU A 182 14.89 -7.34 -7.42
CA LEU A 182 14.23 -8.21 -8.38
C LEU A 182 14.90 -8.10 -9.76
N THR A 183 15.14 -9.24 -10.41
CA THR A 183 15.52 -9.27 -11.83
C THR A 183 14.29 -9.42 -12.72
N ARG A 184 14.14 -8.50 -13.68
CA ARG A 184 12.99 -8.38 -14.59
C ARG A 184 13.40 -8.52 -16.05
N GLY A 185 13.69 -9.74 -16.49
CA GLY A 185 13.99 -10.04 -17.90
C GLY A 185 14.99 -9.04 -18.52
N VAL A 186 14.60 -8.42 -19.63
CA VAL A 186 15.44 -7.44 -20.35
C VAL A 186 15.54 -6.08 -19.64
N ALA A 187 14.59 -5.75 -18.75
CA ALA A 187 14.58 -4.50 -17.99
C ALA A 187 15.66 -4.46 -16.88
N GLY A 188 16.35 -5.58 -16.64
CA GLY A 188 17.45 -5.66 -15.68
C GLY A 188 16.98 -5.75 -14.23
N THR A 189 17.79 -5.21 -13.32
CA THR A 189 17.55 -5.25 -11.87
C THR A 189 16.78 -4.02 -11.43
N VAL A 190 15.77 -4.22 -10.59
CA VAL A 190 15.05 -3.15 -9.90
C VAL A 190 15.11 -3.37 -8.39
N LEU A 191 15.05 -2.28 -7.63
CA LEU A 191 15.02 -2.27 -6.18
C LEU A 191 13.66 -1.77 -5.71
N VAL A 192 13.04 -2.45 -4.75
CA VAL A 192 11.78 -2.03 -4.14
C VAL A 192 12.03 -1.82 -2.65
N SER A 193 11.84 -0.59 -2.16
CA SER A 193 11.97 -0.30 -0.73
C SER A 193 10.97 -1.09 0.09
N ARG A 194 11.41 -1.62 1.24
CA ARG A 194 10.57 -2.33 2.22
C ARG A 194 9.35 -1.50 2.60
N THR A 195 9.51 -0.18 2.78
CA THR A 195 8.44 0.74 3.18
C THR A 195 7.33 0.87 2.13
N ARG A 196 7.61 0.47 0.88
CA ARG A 196 6.65 0.46 -0.22
C ARG A 196 5.94 -0.88 -0.41
N ILE A 197 6.30 -1.95 0.31
CA ILE A 197 5.71 -3.28 0.12
C ILE A 197 4.60 -3.49 1.14
N VAL A 198 3.40 -3.73 0.63
CA VAL A 198 2.22 -4.07 1.45
C VAL A 198 2.15 -5.57 1.66
N ASP A 199 2.33 -6.34 0.58
CA ASP A 199 2.11 -7.79 0.59
C ASP A 199 2.86 -8.47 -0.56
N VAL A 200 2.88 -9.80 -0.56
CA VAL A 200 3.66 -10.64 -1.47
C VAL A 200 2.78 -11.77 -2.02
N GLU A 201 2.61 -11.78 -3.34
CA GLU A 201 1.96 -12.88 -4.05
C GLU A 201 3.01 -13.85 -4.60
N GLY A 202 2.89 -15.13 -4.23
CA GLY A 202 3.66 -16.23 -4.80
C GLY A 202 2.90 -16.91 -5.95
N VAL A 203 3.56 -17.15 -7.08
CA VAL A 203 3.01 -17.99 -8.15
C VAL A 203 3.12 -19.46 -7.72
N GLY A 204 2.16 -19.94 -6.92
CA GLY A 204 2.34 -21.27 -6.33
C GLY A 204 1.35 -21.75 -5.28
N ALA A 205 0.10 -21.31 -5.30
CA ALA A 205 -0.99 -22.18 -4.85
C ALA A 205 -2.12 -22.13 -5.87
N ALA A 206 -2.12 -23.11 -6.78
CA ALA A 206 -3.40 -23.70 -7.13
C ALA A 206 -4.11 -23.98 -5.79
N SER A 207 -5.32 -23.44 -5.66
CA SER A 207 -6.30 -23.73 -4.62
C SER A 207 -6.02 -25.05 -3.88
N SER A 208 -5.31 -24.96 -2.76
CA SER A 208 -5.32 -26.00 -1.74
C SER A 208 -6.22 -25.47 -0.64
N SER A 209 -7.47 -25.90 -0.74
CA SER A 209 -8.42 -25.97 0.35
C SER A 209 -7.74 -26.47 1.63
N SER A 210 -7.37 -25.56 2.53
CA SER A 210 -7.25 -25.81 3.97
C SER A 210 -6.95 -24.50 4.72
N ALA A 211 -7.94 -23.61 4.76
CA ALA A 211 -8.03 -22.59 5.80
C ALA A 211 -9.33 -22.78 6.59
N ALA A 212 -9.53 -24.01 7.09
CA ALA A 212 -10.31 -24.21 8.31
C ALA A 212 -9.51 -23.53 9.43
N ASN A 213 -9.76 -22.24 9.62
CA ASN A 213 -9.52 -21.39 10.81
C ASN A 213 -9.77 -19.89 10.53
N GLY A 214 -10.15 -19.51 9.30
CA GLY A 214 -10.65 -18.16 8.98
C GLY A 214 -12.18 -18.02 9.05
N ASP A 215 -12.92 -19.11 9.28
CA ASP A 215 -14.37 -19.15 9.12
C ASP A 215 -15.16 -18.71 10.36
N ILE A 216 -14.49 -18.40 11.47
CA ILE A 216 -15.18 -17.89 12.67
C ILE A 216 -15.48 -16.39 12.53
N ALA A 217 -14.69 -15.64 11.76
CA ALA A 217 -14.93 -14.21 11.56
C ALA A 217 -15.99 -13.93 10.48
N LEU A 218 -16.02 -14.73 9.39
CA LEU A 218 -16.99 -14.54 8.31
C LEU A 218 -18.38 -15.07 8.67
N VAL A 219 -18.47 -16.20 9.38
CA VAL A 219 -19.75 -16.75 9.87
C VAL A 219 -20.39 -15.83 10.92
N LEU A 220 -19.60 -15.12 11.72
CA LEU A 220 -20.14 -14.13 12.66
C LEU A 220 -20.68 -12.89 11.94
N VAL A 221 -20.02 -12.42 10.88
CA VAL A 221 -20.52 -11.28 10.09
C VAL A 221 -21.77 -11.66 9.28
N ILE A 222 -21.80 -12.85 8.66
CA ILE A 222 -23.00 -13.34 7.95
C ILE A 222 -24.12 -13.65 8.94
N GLY A 223 -23.82 -14.21 10.12
CA GLY A 223 -24.78 -14.47 11.18
C GLY A 223 -25.39 -13.20 11.77
N VAL A 224 -24.59 -12.13 11.96
CA VAL A 224 -25.06 -10.82 12.42
C VAL A 224 -25.89 -10.12 11.34
N ILE A 225 -25.51 -10.22 10.06
CA ILE A 225 -26.29 -9.67 8.95
C ILE A 225 -27.62 -10.44 8.79
N ALA A 226 -27.61 -11.78 8.90
CA ALA A 226 -28.83 -12.58 8.86
C ALA A 226 -29.74 -12.29 10.07
N ALA A 227 -29.19 -12.12 11.27
CA ALA A 227 -29.95 -11.73 12.46
C ALA A 227 -30.52 -10.30 12.34
N LEU A 228 -29.77 -9.37 11.74
CA LEU A 228 -30.27 -8.01 11.46
C LEU A 228 -31.37 -8.01 10.39
N ILE A 229 -31.31 -8.88 9.39
CA ILE A 229 -32.38 -9.05 8.39
C ILE A 229 -33.62 -9.67 9.03
N VAL A 230 -33.48 -10.67 9.90
CA VAL A 230 -34.62 -11.27 10.63
C VAL A 230 -35.24 -10.27 11.62
N CYS A 231 -34.44 -9.43 12.27
CA CYS A 231 -34.93 -8.34 13.12
C CYS A 231 -35.59 -7.20 12.31
N ALA A 232 -35.10 -6.89 11.11
CA ALA A 232 -35.73 -5.90 10.23
C ALA A 232 -37.09 -6.40 9.68
N VAL A 233 -37.20 -7.69 9.34
CA VAL A 233 -38.46 -8.29 8.85
C VAL A 233 -39.53 -8.39 9.94
N GLN A 234 -39.16 -8.47 11.23
CA GLN A 234 -40.15 -8.36 12.31
C GLN A 234 -40.62 -6.93 12.58
N VAL A 235 -39.83 -5.91 12.24
CA VAL A 235 -40.24 -4.50 12.37
C VAL A 235 -41.10 -4.07 11.17
N ASP A 236 -40.81 -4.53 9.95
CA ASP A 236 -41.63 -4.22 8.76
C ASP A 236 -43.05 -4.81 8.84
N ASN A 237 -43.21 -6.02 9.39
CA ASN A 237 -44.54 -6.64 9.59
C ASN A 237 -45.42 -5.93 10.65
N THR A 238 -44.92 -4.89 11.32
CA THR A 238 -45.71 -4.03 12.23
C THR A 238 -45.91 -2.60 11.72
N ILE A 239 -45.36 -2.25 10.55
CA ILE A 239 -45.45 -0.91 9.96
C ILE A 239 -46.27 -0.88 8.65
N ASP A 240 -46.58 -2.04 8.06
CA ASP A 240 -47.33 -2.13 6.80
C ASP A 240 -48.84 -1.81 6.87
N ASP A 241 -49.40 -1.51 8.05
CA ASP A 241 -50.85 -1.25 8.21
C ASP A 241 -51.25 0.24 8.21
N ILE A 242 -50.34 1.20 7.96
CA ILE A 242 -50.64 2.63 8.18
C ILE A 242 -50.49 3.57 6.97
N PHE A 243 -49.88 3.19 5.84
CA PHE A 243 -49.74 4.14 4.71
C PHE A 243 -49.99 3.55 3.32
N THR A 244 -51.26 3.32 2.97
CA THR A 244 -51.72 3.34 1.58
C THR A 244 -52.22 4.74 1.20
N CYS A 245 -51.46 5.48 0.39
CA CYS A 245 -51.98 6.57 -0.46
C CYS A 245 -51.08 6.86 -1.68
N GLY A 246 -51.48 6.35 -2.85
CA GLY A 246 -51.55 7.09 -4.13
C GLY A 246 -50.32 7.65 -4.84
N ALA A 247 -49.79 6.87 -5.81
CA ALA A 247 -49.38 7.27 -7.19
C ALA A 247 -48.19 8.26 -7.43
N PRO A 248 -47.61 8.37 -8.65
CA PRO A 248 -47.49 7.42 -9.77
C PRO A 248 -46.02 7.18 -10.26
N LYS A 249 -45.86 6.13 -11.07
CA LYS A 249 -44.68 5.80 -11.89
C LYS A 249 -44.43 6.88 -12.96
N GLY A 250 -43.20 7.37 -13.05
CA GLY A 250 -42.72 8.22 -14.15
C GLY A 250 -41.43 7.66 -14.76
N SER A 251 -41.51 7.26 -16.03
CA SER A 251 -40.36 6.93 -16.87
C SER A 251 -39.64 8.19 -17.34
N ALA A 252 -38.31 8.18 -17.38
CA ALA A 252 -37.57 9.03 -18.32
C ALA A 252 -36.23 8.38 -18.70
N ASN A 253 -36.18 7.98 -19.97
CA ASN A 253 -34.99 7.58 -20.70
C ASN A 253 -34.06 8.76 -20.97
N ALA A 254 -32.84 8.39 -21.38
CA ALA A 254 -32.00 9.09 -22.35
C ALA A 254 -31.26 10.37 -21.90
N ARG A 255 -30.04 10.16 -21.37
CA ARG A 255 -28.83 10.92 -21.69
C ARG A 255 -27.68 10.36 -20.85
N ASP A 256 -26.87 9.47 -21.43
CA ASP A 256 -25.47 9.23 -21.02
C ASP A 256 -24.77 8.27 -22.01
N ARG A 257 -24.81 8.64 -23.29
CA ARG A 257 -23.95 8.07 -24.33
C ARG A 257 -23.10 9.17 -24.94
N GLN A 258 -22.07 9.61 -24.23
CA GLN A 258 -21.00 10.41 -24.83
C GLN A 258 -19.68 10.14 -24.10
N PHE A 259 -19.01 9.02 -24.38
CA PHE A 259 -17.55 9.00 -24.48
C PHE A 259 -17.15 7.94 -25.51
N GLY A 260 -16.61 8.42 -26.63
CA GLY A 260 -16.21 7.63 -27.78
C GLY A 260 -14.83 7.00 -27.63
N ARG A 261 -14.62 5.94 -28.44
CA ARG A 261 -13.36 5.27 -28.75
C ARG A 261 -12.19 6.25 -28.90
N ALA A 262 -11.13 6.05 -28.10
CA ALA A 262 -9.80 6.55 -28.41
C ALA A 262 -9.01 5.48 -29.17
N THR A 263 -8.64 5.84 -30.39
CA THR A 263 -7.88 5.05 -31.37
C THR A 263 -6.41 4.97 -30.96
N LEU A 264 -5.86 3.76 -30.89
CA LEU A 264 -4.42 3.51 -30.83
C LEU A 264 -3.80 3.84 -32.20
N GLY A 265 -2.81 4.74 -32.26
CA GLY A 265 -1.96 4.88 -33.45
C GLY A 265 -1.33 6.25 -33.66
N ALA A 266 -0.21 6.51 -32.99
CA ALA A 266 0.88 7.33 -33.54
C ALA A 266 2.17 7.11 -32.70
N PRO A 267 3.31 6.75 -33.33
CA PRO A 267 4.60 6.79 -32.65
C PRO A 267 5.07 8.24 -32.43
N PRO A 268 5.88 8.52 -31.39
CA PRO A 268 6.37 9.86 -31.12
C PRO A 268 7.33 10.36 -32.22
N ALA A 269 7.21 11.65 -32.52
CA ALA A 269 7.98 12.34 -33.56
C ALA A 269 9.49 12.29 -33.29
N ALA A 270 10.27 12.07 -34.36
CA ALA A 270 11.73 12.16 -34.35
C ALA A 270 12.19 13.62 -34.22
N TRP A 271 13.20 13.83 -33.38
CA TRP A 271 13.81 15.15 -33.17
C TRP A 271 14.64 15.62 -34.39
N PRO A 272 14.63 16.92 -34.72
CA PRO A 272 15.44 17.45 -35.81
C PRO A 272 16.94 17.37 -35.47
N ARG A 273 17.73 16.88 -36.43
CA ARG A 273 19.20 16.84 -36.35
C ARG A 273 19.78 18.22 -36.65
N GLY A 274 20.64 18.68 -35.73
CA GLY A 274 21.83 19.47 -36.06
C GLY A 274 21.69 20.99 -35.97
N THR A 275 22.37 21.58 -34.99
CA THR A 275 23.27 22.75 -35.09
C THR A 275 23.70 23.06 -33.65
N ILE A 276 24.97 22.96 -33.30
CA ILE A 276 25.82 24.13 -33.04
C ILE A 276 27.29 23.73 -33.24
N ARG A 277 27.98 24.56 -34.04
CA ARG A 277 29.42 24.58 -34.26
C ARG A 277 30.16 25.10 -33.02
N ARG A 278 31.35 24.55 -32.81
CA ARG A 278 32.49 25.08 -32.02
C ARG A 278 32.80 26.56 -32.31
N PRO A 279 33.45 27.26 -31.37
CA PRO A 279 34.91 27.18 -31.19
C PRO A 279 35.36 26.20 -30.10
#